data_AF-A0A1C6EN72-F1
#
_entry.id   AF-A0A1C6EN72-F1
#
_cell.length_a   1.000
_cell.length_b   1.000
_cell.length_c   1.000
_cell.angle_alpha   90.00
_cell.angle_beta   90.00
_cell.angle_gamma   90.00
#
_symmetry.space_group_name_H-M   'P 1'
#
loop_
_entity.id
_entity.type
_entity.pdbx_description
1 polymer ?
#
loop_
_entity_poly.entity_id
_entity_poly.type
_entity_poly.pdbx_seq_one_letter_code
_entity_poly.pdbx_strand_id
1 'polypeptide(L)'
;MGFKDIVREDIRNIFLDTEEFGTPHLINDRKIPIVIDDNEMIEREKRSTGTDSAEGIYKRQILFYVAASEFGPLPAVGRTLTLDGRPYQITDAINEDGLYSISLKAVRAT
;
A
#
# COMPACT_ATOMS: atom_id res chain seq x y z
N MET A 1 9.10 -20.84 20.39
CA MET A 1 8.91 -20.94 18.93
C MET A 1 7.55 -21.53 18.66
N GLY A 2 6.56 -20.65 18.54
CA GLY A 2 5.22 -21.02 18.11
C GLY A 2 5.07 -20.85 16.60
N PHE A 3 4.05 -21.49 16.04
CA PHE A 3 3.63 -21.33 14.64
C PHE A 3 3.52 -19.85 14.22
N LYS A 4 3.13 -18.95 15.13
CA LYS A 4 3.04 -17.50 14.89
C LYS A 4 4.39 -16.80 14.73
N ASP A 5 5.46 -17.32 15.35
CA ASP A 5 6.81 -16.75 15.22
C ASP A 5 7.40 -17.11 13.85
N ILE A 6 7.17 -18.34 13.38
CA ILE A 6 7.63 -18.84 12.07
C ILE A 6 6.94 -18.07 10.93
N VAL A 7 5.63 -17.82 11.04
CA VAL A 7 4.89 -17.01 10.05
C VAL A 7 5.40 -15.56 9.99
N ARG A 8 5.79 -14.97 11.14
CA ARG A 8 6.38 -13.62 11.16
C ARG A 8 7.76 -13.57 10.50
N GLU A 9 8.55 -14.63 10.65
CA GLU A 9 9.85 -14.77 9.98
C GLU A 9 9.68 -14.99 8.47
N ASP A 10 8.70 -15.80 8.06
CA ASP A 10 8.38 -16.05 6.64
C ASP A 10 7.82 -14.82 5.93
N ILE A 11 6.99 -13.99 6.58
CA ILE A 11 6.49 -12.74 5.98
C ILE A 11 7.65 -11.77 5.69
N ARG A 12 8.64 -11.70 6.59
CA ARG A 12 9.83 -10.85 6.39
C ARG A 12 10.79 -11.40 5.33
N ASN A 13 10.96 -12.72 5.26
CA ASN A 13 11.94 -13.35 4.38
C ASN A 13 11.40 -13.71 2.99
N ILE A 14 10.08 -13.86 2.81
CA ILE A 14 9.48 -14.35 1.55
C ILE A 14 8.52 -13.31 0.95
N PHE A 15 7.79 -12.55 1.78
CA PHE A 15 6.80 -11.58 1.30
C PHE A 15 7.37 -10.17 1.09
N LEU A 16 8.46 -9.84 1.81
CA LEU A 16 9.20 -8.59 1.70
C LEU A 16 10.59 -8.83 1.10
N ASP A 17 10.75 -9.86 0.27
CA ASP A 17 12.00 -10.10 -0.41
C ASP A 17 12.33 -8.87 -1.29
N THR A 18 13.28 -8.09 -0.81
CA THR A 18 13.73 -6.83 -1.40
C THR A 18 14.45 -7.04 -2.73
N GLU A 19 14.79 -8.28 -3.11
CA GLU A 19 15.31 -8.59 -4.44
C GLU A 19 14.22 -8.81 -5.49
N GLU A 20 12.98 -9.16 -5.09
CA GLU A 20 11.94 -9.57 -6.05
C GLU A 20 10.67 -8.67 -6.03
N PHE A 21 10.35 -7.98 -4.92
CA PHE A 21 9.09 -7.20 -4.82
C PHE A 21 9.23 -5.76 -4.26
N GLY A 22 10.29 -5.46 -3.50
CA GLY A 22 10.51 -4.14 -2.90
C GLY A 22 11.11 -3.14 -3.89
N THR A 23 10.28 -2.39 -4.62
CA THR A 23 10.80 -1.33 -5.49
C THR A 23 11.06 -0.05 -4.68
N PRO A 24 12.22 0.61 -4.80
CA PRO A 24 12.45 1.87 -4.12
C PRO A 24 11.64 3.00 -4.77
N HIS A 25 10.69 3.55 -4.02
CA HIS A 25 9.83 4.66 -4.44
C HIS A 25 10.14 5.93 -3.64
N LEU A 26 9.77 7.09 -4.18
CA LEU A 26 9.91 8.38 -3.50
C LEU A 26 8.62 8.69 -2.73
N ILE A 27 8.67 8.56 -1.40
CA ILE A 27 7.59 8.94 -0.49
C ILE A 27 7.97 10.23 0.23
N ASN A 28 7.24 11.32 -0.02
CA ASN A 28 7.54 12.65 0.54
C ASN A 28 9.04 13.02 0.41
N ASP A 29 9.59 12.85 -0.80
CA ASP A 29 11.00 13.10 -1.15
C ASP A 29 12.03 12.18 -0.47
N ARG A 30 11.58 11.15 0.26
CA ARG A 30 12.42 10.11 0.83
C ARG A 30 12.35 8.85 -0.03
N LYS A 31 13.49 8.32 -0.44
CA LYS A 31 13.58 7.05 -1.17
C LYS A 31 13.43 5.90 -0.18
N ILE A 32 12.31 5.19 -0.25
CA ILE A 32 11.95 4.12 0.68
C ILE A 32 11.57 2.87 -0.13
N PRO A 33 12.10 1.68 0.20
CA PRO A 33 11.65 0.44 -0.42
C PRO A 33 10.21 0.14 0.03
N ILE A 34 9.32 -0.01 -0.94
CA ILE A 34 7.93 -0.42 -0.70
C ILE A 34 7.53 -1.54 -1.65
N VAL A 35 6.54 -2.31 -1.24
CA VAL A 35 5.88 -3.30 -2.09
C VAL A 35 4.51 -2.73 -2.46
N ILE A 36 4.25 -2.52 -3.75
CA ILE A 36 2.92 -2.11 -4.23
C ILE A 36 2.14 -3.38 -4.57
N ASP A 37 0.92 -3.49 -4.06
CA ASP A 37 0.01 -4.58 -4.44
C ASP A 37 -0.81 -4.15 -5.66
N ASP A 38 -0.31 -4.48 -6.86
CA ASP A 38 -1.03 -4.29 -8.13
C ASP A 38 -2.12 -5.35 -8.34
N ASN A 39 -2.09 -6.48 -7.63
CA ASN A 39 -2.93 -7.65 -7.91
C ASN A 39 -4.38 -7.49 -7.38
N GLU A 40 -4.59 -6.70 -6.32
CA GLU A 40 -5.94 -6.32 -5.87
C GLU A 40 -6.70 -5.44 -6.90
N MET A 41 -6.00 -4.83 -7.87
CA MET A 41 -6.65 -4.06 -8.94
C MET A 41 -7.35 -4.98 -9.95
N ILE A 42 -6.73 -6.09 -10.34
CA ILE A 42 -7.23 -7.00 -11.40
C ILE A 42 -8.35 -7.92 -10.88
N GLU A 43 -8.24 -8.42 -9.65
CA GLU A 43 -9.27 -9.28 -9.02
C GLU A 43 -10.59 -8.51 -8.79
N ARG A 44 -10.53 -7.18 -8.63
CA ARG A 44 -11.70 -6.29 -8.57
C ARG A 44 -12.30 -5.95 -9.94
N GLU A 45 -11.50 -5.96 -11.01
CA GLU A 45 -12.01 -5.82 -12.39
C GLU A 45 -12.88 -7.02 -12.79
N LYS A 46 -12.52 -8.24 -12.38
CA LYS A 46 -13.28 -9.45 -12.74
C LYS A 46 -14.63 -9.59 -12.03
N ARG A 47 -14.75 -9.16 -10.76
CA ARG A 47 -16.02 -9.22 -9.99
C ARG A 47 -17.06 -8.19 -10.44
N SER A 48 -16.68 -7.21 -11.25
CA SER A 48 -17.53 -6.08 -11.66
C SER A 48 -18.26 -6.29 -13.00
N THR A 49 -18.41 -7.54 -13.46
CA THR A 49 -19.13 -7.87 -14.72
C THR A 49 -20.59 -8.26 -14.51
N GLY A 50 -21.09 -8.25 -13.27
CA GLY A 50 -22.47 -8.57 -12.95
C GLY A 50 -23.14 -7.47 -12.13
N THR A 51 -24.01 -6.70 -12.79
CA THR A 51 -25.15 -5.99 -12.19
C THR A 51 -24.87 -5.10 -10.98
N ASP A 52 -24.67 -3.80 -11.20
CA ASP A 52 -25.64 -2.77 -10.82
C ASP A 52 -25.14 -1.37 -11.15
N SER A 53 -26.08 -0.52 -11.55
CA SER A 53 -25.88 0.89 -11.86
C SER A 53 -25.51 1.69 -10.60
N ALA A 54 -24.26 2.15 -10.46
CA ALA A 54 -23.92 3.24 -9.54
C ALA A 54 -22.62 3.93 -9.97
N GLU A 55 -22.74 5.13 -10.53
CA GLU A 55 -21.74 6.21 -10.52
C GLU A 55 -20.26 5.81 -10.32
N GLY A 56 -19.62 5.34 -11.40
CA GLY A 56 -18.60 6.12 -12.10
C GLY A 56 -17.45 6.78 -11.33
N ILE A 57 -17.08 6.33 -10.14
CA ILE A 57 -15.91 6.84 -9.43
C ILE A 57 -14.86 5.73 -9.32
N TYR A 58 -14.22 5.47 -10.46
CA TYR A 58 -12.93 4.81 -10.58
C TYR A 58 -11.86 5.60 -9.80
N LYS A 59 -11.84 5.54 -8.47
CA LYS A 59 -10.72 6.07 -7.69
C LYS A 59 -9.59 5.08 -7.82
N ARG A 60 -8.57 5.42 -8.62
CA ARG A 60 -7.26 4.77 -8.58
C ARG A 60 -6.80 4.73 -7.13
N GLN A 61 -6.92 3.55 -6.53
CA GLN A 61 -6.49 3.27 -5.17
C GLN A 61 -5.18 2.51 -5.26
N ILE A 62 -4.19 2.92 -4.48
CA ILE A 62 -2.88 2.25 -4.40
C ILE A 62 -2.78 1.69 -2.98
N LEU A 63 -2.48 0.40 -2.87
CA LEU A 63 -2.12 -0.23 -1.62
C LEU A 63 -0.62 -0.52 -1.68
N PHE A 64 0.12 -0.10 -0.65
CA PHE A 64 1.51 -0.46 -0.52
C PHE A 64 1.87 -0.84 0.90
N TYR A 65 2.92 -1.66 1.00
CA TYR A 65 3.48 -2.12 2.24
C TYR A 65 4.87 -1.51 2.45
N VAL A 66 5.15 -1.09 3.68
CA VAL A 66 6.42 -0.45 4.03
C VAL A 66 6.82 -0.78 5.47
N ALA A 67 8.11 -0.95 5.73
CA ALA A 67 8.60 -1.15 7.09
C ALA A 67 8.40 0.11 7.94
N ALA A 68 7.86 -0.06 9.15
CA ALA A 68 7.66 1.03 10.11
C ALA A 68 8.98 1.73 10.48
N SER A 69 10.09 0.98 10.53
CA SER A 69 11.42 1.51 10.82
C SER A 69 11.90 2.52 9.76
N GLU A 70 11.54 2.30 8.50
CA GLU A 70 11.93 3.16 7.38
C GLU A 70 10.95 4.32 7.19
N PHE A 71 9.64 4.04 7.32
CA PHE A 71 8.60 5.04 7.15
C PHE A 71 8.59 6.07 8.28
N GLY A 72 8.75 5.61 9.52
CA GLY A 72 8.61 6.40 10.73
C GLY A 72 7.24 6.17 11.39
N PRO A 73 6.59 7.19 11.97
CA PRO A 73 5.30 7.01 12.63
C PRO A 73 4.20 6.66 11.62
N LEU A 74 3.22 5.86 12.06
CA LEU A 74 2.05 5.52 11.25
C LEU A 74 1.32 6.80 10.82
N PRO A 75 1.05 6.99 9.52
CA PRO A 75 0.51 8.24 9.04
C PRO A 75 -0.99 8.33 9.36
N ALA A 76 -1.47 9.56 9.58
CA ALA A 76 -2.88 9.80 9.84
C ALA A 76 -3.71 9.70 8.56
N VAL A 77 -4.85 9.00 8.64
CA VAL A 77 -5.86 8.94 7.57
C VAL A 77 -6.33 10.35 7.19
N GLY A 78 -6.52 10.57 5.89
CA GLY A 78 -6.96 11.85 5.32
C GLY A 78 -5.82 12.82 5.01
N ARG A 79 -4.58 12.55 5.44
CA ARG A 79 -3.40 13.32 5.04
C ARG A 79 -3.03 13.05 3.59
N THR A 80 -2.36 14.02 2.97
CA THR A 80 -1.77 13.87 1.64
C THR A 80 -0.33 13.37 1.77
N LEU A 81 0.06 12.41 0.95
CA LEU A 81 1.44 12.00 0.75
C LEU A 81 1.80 12.11 -0.73
N THR A 82 3.07 12.38 -1.02
CA THR A 82 3.60 12.36 -2.38
C THR A 82 4.26 11.01 -2.63
N LEU A 83 3.82 10.29 -3.67
CA LEU A 83 4.44 9.06 -4.16
C LEU A 83 4.95 9.30 -5.58
N ASP A 84 6.25 9.18 -5.80
CA ASP A 84 6.94 9.43 -7.07
C ASP A 84 6.57 10.76 -7.73
N GLY A 85 6.52 11.82 -6.92
CA GLY A 85 6.18 13.17 -7.36
C GLY A 85 4.69 13.41 -7.60
N ARG A 86 3.81 12.43 -7.35
CA ARG A 86 2.35 12.57 -7.48
C ARG A 86 1.66 12.63 -6.11
N PRO A 87 0.73 13.57 -5.88
CA PRO A 87 0.02 13.66 -4.61
C PRO A 87 -1.13 12.64 -4.52
N TYR A 88 -1.19 11.96 -3.40
CA TYR A 88 -2.23 11.00 -3.03
C TYR A 88 -2.76 11.31 -1.65
N GLN A 89 -4.02 10.95 -1.38
CA GLN A 89 -4.61 11.05 -0.05
C GLN A 89 -4.65 9.67 0.60
N ILE A 90 -4.20 9.58 1.84
CA ILE A 90 -4.26 8.37 2.67
C ILE A 90 -5.71 8.10 3.03
N THR A 91 -6.20 6.92 2.67
CA THR A 91 -7.55 6.45 3.01
C THR A 91 -7.56 5.49 4.17
N ASP A 92 -6.47 4.73 4.35
CA ASP A 92 -6.33 3.78 5.44
C ASP A 92 -4.84 3.58 5.78
N ALA A 93 -4.54 3.28 7.04
CA ALA A 93 -3.19 3.01 7.51
C ALA A 93 -3.24 2.06 8.72
N ILE A 94 -2.67 0.87 8.57
CA ILE A 94 -2.68 -0.19 9.60
C ILE A 94 -1.24 -0.56 9.94
N ASN A 95 -0.97 -0.77 11.23
CA ASN A 95 0.29 -1.30 11.72
C ASN A 95 0.16 -2.79 12.04
N GLU A 96 0.68 -3.64 11.16
CA GLU A 96 0.74 -5.09 11.31
C GLU A 96 2.08 -5.49 11.95
N ASP A 97 2.31 -5.05 13.19
CA ASP A 97 3.50 -5.37 13.99
C ASP A 97 4.84 -4.95 13.34
N GLY A 98 4.90 -3.70 12.86
CA GLY A 98 6.10 -3.13 12.25
C GLY A 98 6.12 -3.19 10.72
N LEU A 99 5.11 -3.80 10.10
CA LEU A 99 4.78 -3.63 8.70
C LEU A 99 3.58 -2.69 8.58
N TYR A 100 3.73 -1.59 7.84
CA TYR A 100 2.62 -0.69 7.58
C TYR A 100 1.95 -1.05 6.27
N SER A 101 0.64 -1.20 6.32
CA SER A 101 -0.24 -1.28 5.16
C SER A 101 -0.90 0.08 4.97
N ILE A 102 -0.63 0.74 3.84
CA ILE A 102 -1.10 2.10 3.58
C ILE A 102 -1.90 2.11 2.28
N SER A 103 -3.16 2.51 2.39
CA SER A 103 -4.05 2.71 1.25
C SER A 103 -4.12 4.18 0.86
N LEU A 104 -4.00 4.44 -0.43
CA LEU A 104 -4.00 5.75 -1.04
C LEU A 104 -5.11 5.86 -2.07
N LYS A 105 -5.64 7.07 -2.26
CA LYS A 105 -6.45 7.43 -3.43
C LYS A 105 -5.84 8.61 -4.15
N ALA A 106 -5.90 8.61 -5.49
CA ALA A 106 -5.47 9.74 -6.29
C ALA A 106 -6.28 11.00 -5.93
N VAL A 107 -5.59 12.11 -5.72
CA VAL A 107 -6.23 13.44 -5.58
C VAL A 107 -6.34 14.03 -6.98
N ARG A 108 -7.54 14.44 -7.40
CA ARG A 108 -7.68 15.24 -8.63
C ARG A 108 -7.13 16.63 -8.34
N ALA A 109 -6.06 17.02 -9.03
CA ALA A 109 -5.71 18.44 -9.13
C ALA A 109 -6.90 19.14 -9.80
N THR A 110 -7.51 20.09 -9.09
CA THR A 110 -8.57 20.96 -9.61
C THR A 110 -7.94 22.17 -10.26
#